data_AF-A0A2M7N8B2-F1
#
_entry.id   AF-A0A2M7N8B2-F1
#
_cell.length_a   1.000
_cell.length_b   1.000
_cell.length_c   1.000
_cell.angle_alpha   90.00
_cell.angle_beta   90.00
_cell.angle_gamma   90.00
#
_symmetry.space_group_name_H-M   'P 1'
#
loop_
_entity.id
_entity.type
_entity.pdbx_description
1 polymer ?
#
loop_
_entity_poly.entity_id
_entity_poly.type
_entity_poly.pdbx_seq_one_letter_code
_entity_poly.pdbx_strand_id
1 'polypeptide(L)' 'MVIEPEVSNQFDEMVRLRNAVGSMSVGVDLLVYSDSEATRRSQVPGTALYWAFKEGRVMYDTSH' A
#
# COMPACT_ATOMS: atom_id res chain seq x y z
N MET A 1 4.20 0.82 1.12
CA MET A 1 2.89 0.73 0.43
C MET A 1 2.73 -0.70 -0.03
N VAL A 2 1.60 -1.31 0.28
CA VAL A 2 1.25 -2.66 -0.18
C VAL A 2 0.04 -2.53 -1.10
N ILE A 3 0.14 -3.12 -2.29
CA ILE A 3 -0.97 -3.22 -3.24
C ILE A 3 -1.22 -4.71 -3.43
N GLU A 4 -2.46 -5.13 -3.22
CA GLU A 4 -2.87 -6.53 -3.39
C GLU A 4 -3.86 -6.63 -4.55
N PRO A 5 -3.89 -7.75 -5.29
CA PRO A 5 -4.82 -7.94 -6.40
C PRO A 5 -6.28 -7.78 -5.97
N GLU A 6 -6.64 -8.35 -4.82
CA GLU A 6 -7.94 -8.24 -4.19
C GLU A 6 -7.80 -8.02 -2.69
N VAL A 7 -8.60 -7.12 -2.13
CA VAL A 7 -8.67 -6.86 -0.69
C VAL A 7 -10.14 -6.99 -0.28
N SER A 8 -10.46 -8.06 0.45
CA SER A 8 -11.85 -8.35 0.88
C SER A 8 -12.32 -7.39 1.98
N ASN A 9 -11.47 -7.11 2.96
CA ASN A 9 -11.70 -6.10 4.00
C ASN A 9 -10.42 -5.30 4.27
N GLN A 10 -10.46 -4.03 3.90
CA GLN A 10 -9.31 -3.12 4.01
C GLN A 10 -8.85 -2.88 5.45
N PHE A 11 -9.78 -2.92 6.42
CA PHE A 11 -9.45 -2.72 7.83
C PHE A 11 -8.73 -3.94 8.41
N ASP A 12 -9.28 -5.13 8.18
CA ASP A 12 -8.68 -6.38 8.67
C ASP A 12 -7.29 -6.58 8.04
N GLU A 13 -7.15 -6.26 6.76
CA GLU A 13 -5.89 -6.36 6.04
C GLU A 13 -4.83 -5.38 6.55
N MET A 14 -5.24 -4.14 6.84
CA MET A 14 -4.37 -3.16 7.51
C MET A 14 -3.89 -3.67 8.87
N VAL A 15 -4.77 -4.28 9.67
CA VAL A 15 -4.40 -4.85 10.99
C VAL A 15 -3.44 -6.03 10.81
N ARG A 16 -3.71 -6.95 9.87
CA ARG A 16 -2.85 -8.10 9.56
C ARG A 16 -1.43 -7.66 9.20
N LEU A 17 -1.32 -6.74 8.25
CA LEU A 17 -0.02 -6.25 7.78
C LEU A 17 0.70 -5.43 8.84
N ARG A 18 -0.01 -4.60 9.62
CA ARG A 18 0.60 -3.89 10.76
C ARG A 18 1.19 -4.85 11.78
N ASN A 19 0.49 -5.94 12.09
CA ASN A 19 1.01 -6.96 12.99
C ASN A 19 2.20 -7.72 12.39
N ALA A 20 2.20 -7.98 11.08
CA ALA A 20 3.31 -8.65 10.39
C ALA A 20 4.59 -7.79 10.32
N VAL A 21 4.44 -6.48 10.15
CA VAL A 21 5.56 -5.52 10.19
C VAL A 21 6.20 -5.46 11.59
N GLY A 22 5.41 -5.67 12.65
CA GLY A 22 5.88 -5.64 14.02
C GLY A 22 6.32 -4.25 14.49
N SER A 23 7.08 -4.18 15.59
CA SER A 23 7.65 -2.92 16.07
C SER A 23 8.91 -2.57 15.28
N MET A 24 8.78 -1.72 14.27
CA MET A 24 9.94 -1.09 13.63
C MET A 24 10.40 0.12 14.47
N SER A 25 11.70 0.31 14.60
CA SER A 25 12.30 1.48 15.25
C SER A 25 12.17 2.77 14.43
N VAL A 26 11.54 2.69 13.26
CA VAL A 26 11.24 3.80 12.34
C VAL A 26 9.73 3.88 12.19
N GLY A 27 9.16 5.07 12.34
CA GLY A 27 7.74 5.29 12.04
C GLY A 27 7.48 5.06 10.56
N VAL A 28 6.67 4.07 10.22
CA VAL A 28 6.27 3.77 8.84
C VAL A 28 4.76 3.93 8.72
N ASP A 29 4.32 4.69 7.73
CA ASP A 29 2.91 4.77 7.35
C ASP A 29 2.54 3.57 6.45
N LEU A 30 1.60 2.75 6.92
CA LEU A 30 1.10 1.59 6.19
C LEU A 30 -0.20 1.96 5.45
N LEU A 31 -0.14 1.88 4.13
CA LEU A 31 -1.31 2.05 3.26
C LEU A 31 -1.53 0.77 2.45
N VAL A 32 -2.78 0.31 2.43
CA VAL A 32 -3.24 -0.91 1.77
C VAL A 32 -4.33 -0.56 0.76
N TYR A 33 -4.15 -0.98 -0.49
CA TYR A 33 -5.10 -0.74 -1.57
C TYR A 33 -5.25 -2.01 -2.42
N SER A 34 -6.42 -2.21 -3.01
CA SER A 34 -6.56 -3.11 -4.16
C SER A 34 -5.90 -2.49 -5.39
N ASP A 35 -5.53 -3.30 -6.38
CA ASP A 35 -4.99 -2.81 -7.65
C ASP A 35 -5.90 -1.78 -8.35
N SER A 36 -7.22 -2.04 -8.34
CA SER A 36 -8.20 -1.16 -8.97
C SER A 36 -8.28 0.21 -8.28
N GLU A 37 -8.31 0.24 -6.95
CA GLU A 37 -8.31 1.50 -6.19
C GLU A 37 -6.96 2.20 -6.28
N ALA A 38 -5.85 1.45 -6.29
CA ALA A 38 -4.52 2.00 -6.42
C ALA A 38 -4.35 2.72 -7.77
N THR A 39 -4.75 2.05 -8.85
CA THR A 39 -4.72 2.61 -10.21
C THR A 39 -5.61 3.85 -10.33
N ARG A 40 -6.81 3.83 -9.74
CA ARG A 40 -7.72 4.97 -9.80
C ARG A 40 -7.18 6.18 -9.02
N ARG A 41 -6.63 5.97 -7.83
CA ARG A 41 -6.17 7.06 -6.95
C ARG A 41 -4.78 7.58 -7.32
N SER A 42 -3.93 6.77 -7.94
CA SER A 42 -2.61 7.20 -8.41
C SER A 42 -2.68 8.29 -9.48
N GLN A 43 -3.84 8.48 -10.13
CA GLN A 43 -4.04 9.55 -11.11
C GLN A 43 -4.40 10.91 -10.50
N VAL A 44 -4.67 10.99 -9.19
CA VAL A 44 -5.09 12.22 -8.53
C VAL A 44 -3.88 12.95 -7.92
N PRO A 45 -3.46 14.10 -8.48
CA PRO A 45 -2.33 14.87 -7.95
C PRO A 45 -2.56 15.26 -6.49
N GLY A 46 -1.50 15.18 -5.69
CA GLY A 46 -1.54 15.53 -4.26
C GLY A 46 -1.88 14.37 -3.31
N THR A 47 -2.16 13.17 -3.83
CA THR A 47 -2.30 11.97 -3.00
C THR A 47 -0.94 11.28 -2.78
N ALA A 48 -0.80 10.55 -1.67
CA ALA A 48 0.40 9.75 -1.41
C ALA A 48 0.64 8.70 -2.51
N LEU A 49 -0.43 8.10 -3.05
CA LEU A 49 -0.30 7.15 -4.18
C LEU A 49 0.25 7.81 -5.44
N TYR A 50 -0.20 9.03 -5.77
CA TYR A 50 0.27 9.71 -6.97
C TYR A 50 1.79 9.86 -6.97
N TRP A 51 2.37 10.28 -5.84
CA TRP A 51 3.83 10.39 -5.72
C TRP A 51 4.51 9.03 -5.61
N ALA A 52 3.91 8.07 -4.90
CA ALA A 52 4.46 6.71 -4.82
C ALA A 52 4.55 6.01 -6.19
N PHE A 53 3.60 6.24 -7.09
CA PHE A 53 3.65 5.71 -8.46
C PHE A 53 4.61 6.47 -9.38
N LYS A 54 4.81 7.78 -9.15
CA LYS A 54 5.71 8.60 -9.98
C LYS A 54 7.18 8.49 -9.59
N GLU A 55 7.46 8.49 -8.30
CA GLU A 55 8.81 8.64 -7.75
C GLU A 55 9.17 7.54 -6.75
N GLY A 56 8.18 6.76 -6.32
CA GLY A 56 8.42 5.66 -5.41
C GLY A 56 9.21 4.53 -6.05
N ARG A 57 9.76 3.68 -5.18
CA ARG A 57 10.48 2.47 -5.57
C ARG A 57 9.69 1.27 -5.08
N VAL A 58 9.52 0.28 -5.96
CA VAL A 58 8.99 -1.03 -5.58
C VAL A 58 10.06 -1.74 -4.75
N MET A 59 9.76 -1.97 -3.47
CA MET A 59 10.66 -2.66 -2.54
C MET A 59 10.46 -4.17 -2.56
N TYR A 60 9.24 -4.61 -2.87
CA TYR A 60 8.84 -6.00 -2.96
C TYR A 60 7.61 -6.10 -3.86
N ASP A 61 7.59 -7.12 -4.72
CA ASP A 61 6.47 -7.45 -5.61
C ASP A 61 6.23 -8.96 -5.49
N THR A 62 4.99 -9.35 -5.21
CA THR A 62 4.59 -10.75 -5.00
C THR A 62 3.80 -11.33 -6.17
N SER A 63 3.77 -10.63 -7.31
CA SER A 63 3.04 -11.03 -8.53
C SER A 63 3.66 -12.25 -9.26
N HIS A 64 4.06 -13.29 -8.54
CA HIS A 64 4.58 -14.57 -9.07
C HIS A 64 3.88 -15.77 -8.43
#